data_AF-A0A953M474-F1
#
_entry.id   AF-A0A953M474-F1
#
_cell.length_a   1.000
_cell.length_b   1.000
_cell.length_c   1.000
_cell.angle_alpha   90.00
_cell.angle_beta   90.00
_cell.angle_gamma   90.00
#
_symmetry.space_group_name_H-M   'P 1'
#
loop_
_entity.id
_entity.type
_entity.pdbx_description
1 polymer ?
#
loop_
_entity_poly.entity_id
_entity_poly.type
_entity_poly.pdbx_seq_one_letter_code
_entity_poly.pdbx_strand_id
1 'polypeptide(L)'
;LLGSAKTNNAAMIAETGGVLDLNSVSVTQGAAGVLLADGGMIEFNGNPSFAGGTLDTANGGRIFRTSGGTLNLGDTTIEGDFEILPGGVVLLTGTSLVNNGTVYVNDTTSTLNGYFQFNTISTVSGNGRFVLGGGADDSQIYCGGGASGTFGPGQVIEGEGDLHGTYFVGGTLSPGLPIGDIGGSGSLDLSGSALVDIEAAGDPGAHDRVARSGAVDLGGTLRFRFTGPAPTVFPAVYPVVSAAVLTGGFDTLDLPAPIQPNSAVYVGYDATTAYVAFTCLPDNAPPFGVLDLGDVTGFVAAFLAQQNPADLAAPYGIWDLQDVLAFVSGFTAGCP
;
A
#
# COMPACT_ATOMS: atom_id res chain seq x y z
N LEU A 1 -11.74 33.05 -7.24
CA LEU A 1 -11.01 33.93 -6.30
C LEU A 1 -9.63 34.23 -6.86
N LEU A 2 -9.31 35.51 -7.00
CA LEU A 2 -8.02 36.03 -7.46
C LEU A 2 -7.50 37.07 -6.46
N GLY A 3 -6.20 37.37 -6.51
CA GLY A 3 -5.60 38.49 -5.79
C GLY A 3 -5.21 38.17 -4.34
N SER A 4 -5.50 39.08 -3.41
CA SER A 4 -5.05 39.00 -2.02
C SER A 4 -5.58 37.78 -1.26
N ALA A 5 -4.80 37.33 -0.28
CA ALA A 5 -5.15 36.23 0.62
C ALA A 5 -6.55 36.37 1.24
N LYS A 6 -7.21 35.23 1.44
CA LYS A 6 -8.55 35.11 2.01
C LYS A 6 -8.47 34.36 3.32
N THR A 7 -9.36 34.72 4.24
CA THR A 7 -9.63 33.95 5.45
C THR A 7 -11.07 33.48 5.39
N ASN A 8 -11.29 32.19 5.59
CA ASN A 8 -12.63 31.62 5.71
C ASN A 8 -12.80 31.02 7.11
N ASN A 9 -13.84 31.45 7.82
CA ASN A 9 -14.16 30.97 9.17
C ASN A 9 -15.48 30.20 9.22
N ALA A 10 -16.12 29.99 8.07
CA ALA A 10 -17.38 29.29 7.89
C ALA A 10 -17.31 28.51 6.58
N ALA A 11 -18.27 28.66 5.67
CA ALA A 11 -18.29 27.91 4.42
C ALA A 11 -17.97 28.77 3.19
N MET A 12 -17.12 28.24 2.31
CA MET A 12 -17.09 28.61 0.89
C MET A 12 -17.68 27.43 0.12
N ILE A 13 -18.80 27.65 -0.59
CA ILE A 13 -19.57 26.57 -1.21
C ILE A 13 -19.62 26.77 -2.72
N ALA A 14 -19.33 25.71 -3.47
CA ALA A 14 -19.66 25.61 -4.88
C ALA A 14 -20.90 24.72 -5.03
N GLU A 15 -22.07 25.35 -5.18
CA GLU A 15 -23.34 24.65 -5.39
C GLU A 15 -23.47 24.13 -6.83
N THR A 16 -24.53 23.36 -7.12
CA THR A 16 -24.77 22.73 -8.42
C THR A 16 -24.61 23.70 -9.59
N GLY A 17 -23.72 23.37 -10.53
CA GLY A 17 -23.39 24.19 -11.71
C GLY A 17 -22.48 25.39 -11.42
N GLY A 18 -22.14 25.64 -10.16
CA GLY A 18 -21.18 26.65 -9.73
C GLY A 18 -19.74 26.15 -9.77
N VAL A 19 -18.81 27.08 -10.02
CA VAL A 19 -17.37 26.83 -9.96
C VAL A 19 -16.72 27.84 -9.03
N LEU A 20 -16.02 27.34 -8.01
CA LEU A 20 -15.14 28.12 -7.16
C LEU A 20 -13.69 27.89 -7.60
N ASP A 21 -13.19 28.75 -8.47
CA ASP A 21 -11.79 28.73 -8.92
C ASP A 21 -10.88 29.44 -7.90
N LEU A 22 -9.92 28.74 -7.31
CA LEU A 22 -8.88 29.27 -6.42
C LEU A 22 -7.58 29.41 -7.20
N ASN A 23 -7.46 30.52 -7.94
CA ASN A 23 -6.34 30.73 -8.84
C ASN A 23 -5.25 31.59 -8.20
N SER A 24 -4.15 30.93 -7.84
CA SER A 24 -2.96 31.54 -7.22
C SER A 24 -3.28 32.41 -6.00
N VAL A 25 -4.28 32.00 -5.24
CA VAL A 25 -4.74 32.69 -4.02
C VAL A 25 -4.46 31.84 -2.80
N SER A 26 -4.02 32.48 -1.73
CA SER A 26 -3.91 31.85 -0.42
C SER A 26 -5.24 31.91 0.32
N VAL A 27 -5.71 30.77 0.82
CA VAL A 27 -6.87 30.63 1.70
C VAL A 27 -6.42 30.06 3.03
N THR A 28 -6.61 30.81 4.10
CA THR A 28 -6.45 30.33 5.47
C THR A 28 -7.82 30.03 6.05
N GLN A 29 -8.02 28.81 6.52
CA GLN A 29 -9.24 28.40 7.20
C GLN A 29 -9.10 28.61 8.71
N GLY A 30 -10.16 29.14 9.32
CA GLY A 30 -10.40 28.95 10.74
C GLY A 30 -10.77 27.48 11.03
N ALA A 31 -10.81 27.09 12.30
CA ALA A 31 -11.09 25.71 12.69
C ALA A 31 -12.46 25.17 12.21
N ALA A 32 -13.44 26.06 11.98
CA ALA A 32 -14.75 25.73 11.41
C ALA A 32 -14.86 26.02 9.90
N GLY A 33 -13.74 26.37 9.26
CA GLY A 33 -13.68 26.70 7.85
C GLY A 33 -13.84 25.47 6.97
N VAL A 34 -14.79 25.49 6.04
CA VAL A 34 -15.06 24.42 5.07
C VAL A 34 -15.05 24.97 3.65
N LEU A 35 -14.38 24.28 2.74
CA LEU A 35 -14.57 24.38 1.29
C LEU A 35 -15.41 23.18 0.87
N LEU A 36 -16.65 23.45 0.47
CA LEU A 36 -17.63 22.42 0.13
C LEU A 36 -18.00 22.49 -1.34
N ALA A 37 -17.72 21.43 -2.09
CA ALA A 37 -18.27 21.23 -3.42
C ALA A 37 -19.58 20.45 -3.30
N ASP A 38 -20.73 21.13 -3.41
CA ASP A 38 -22.07 20.55 -3.27
C ASP A 38 -22.77 20.49 -4.64
N GLY A 39 -22.48 19.44 -5.40
CA GLY A 39 -22.85 19.29 -6.82
C GLY A 39 -22.15 20.29 -7.77
N GLY A 40 -21.36 21.23 -7.24
CA GLY A 40 -20.50 22.14 -7.99
C GLY A 40 -19.04 21.69 -8.04
N MET A 41 -18.16 22.57 -8.52
CA MET A 41 -16.72 22.30 -8.62
C MET A 41 -15.89 23.31 -7.84
N ILE A 42 -14.87 22.85 -7.14
CA ILE A 42 -13.81 23.67 -6.58
C ILE A 42 -12.51 23.31 -7.28
N GLU A 43 -11.85 24.31 -7.87
CA GLU A 43 -10.64 24.12 -8.64
C GLU A 43 -9.48 24.86 -7.97
N PHE A 44 -8.38 24.17 -7.73
CA PHE A 44 -7.12 24.82 -7.37
C PHE A 44 -6.31 25.03 -8.64
N ASN A 45 -6.11 26.30 -9.04
CA ASN A 45 -5.42 26.69 -10.27
C ASN A 45 -4.17 27.55 -9.98
N GLY A 46 -3.15 27.45 -10.83
CA GLY A 46 -1.88 28.17 -10.63
C GLY A 46 -1.14 27.69 -9.38
N ASN A 47 -0.80 28.61 -8.47
CA ASN A 47 -0.02 28.28 -7.26
C ASN A 47 -0.72 28.69 -5.96
N PRO A 48 -1.89 28.12 -5.64
CA PRO A 48 -2.63 28.48 -4.44
C PRO A 48 -1.99 27.88 -3.18
N SER A 49 -2.40 28.40 -2.03
CA SER A 49 -2.14 27.76 -0.74
C SER A 49 -3.44 27.61 0.04
N PHE A 50 -3.59 26.48 0.72
CA PHE A 50 -4.72 26.15 1.55
C PHE A 50 -4.21 25.65 2.91
N ALA A 51 -4.58 26.33 3.99
CA ALA A 51 -4.10 25.96 5.31
C ALA A 51 -5.24 25.94 6.34
N GLY A 52 -5.33 24.86 7.11
CA GLY A 52 -6.39 24.61 8.09
C GLY A 52 -7.69 24.06 7.48
N GLY A 53 -8.68 23.82 8.34
CA GLY A 53 -10.07 23.56 7.97
C GLY A 53 -10.29 22.29 7.14
N THR A 54 -11.46 22.23 6.49
CA THR A 54 -11.94 21.03 5.80
C THR A 54 -12.12 21.26 4.29
N LEU A 55 -11.72 20.27 3.50
CA LEU A 55 -12.13 20.05 2.11
C LEU A 55 -13.20 18.95 2.09
N ASP A 56 -14.36 19.24 1.51
CA ASP A 56 -15.51 18.32 1.52
C ASP A 56 -16.27 18.33 0.20
N THR A 57 -16.86 17.19 -0.16
CA THR A 57 -17.67 17.00 -1.36
C THR A 57 -19.01 16.39 -0.99
N ALA A 58 -20.08 16.94 -1.55
CA ALA A 58 -21.44 16.42 -1.40
C ALA A 58 -22.16 16.40 -2.75
N ASN A 59 -23.17 15.55 -2.87
CA ASN A 59 -24.10 15.50 -4.02
C ASN A 59 -23.41 15.49 -5.40
N GLY A 60 -22.29 14.77 -5.52
CA GLY A 60 -21.51 14.66 -6.76
C GLY A 60 -20.64 15.87 -7.09
N GLY A 61 -20.42 16.78 -6.13
CA GLY A 61 -19.46 17.87 -6.28
C GLY A 61 -18.02 17.35 -6.31
N ARG A 62 -17.13 18.14 -6.91
CA ARG A 62 -15.73 17.75 -7.15
C ARG A 62 -14.77 18.81 -6.64
N ILE A 63 -13.71 18.39 -5.96
CA ILE A 63 -12.57 19.24 -5.60
C ILE A 63 -11.35 18.70 -6.31
N PHE A 64 -10.63 19.55 -7.04
CA PHE A 64 -9.44 19.08 -7.77
C PHE A 64 -8.33 20.10 -7.92
N ARG A 65 -7.09 19.59 -7.96
CA ARG A 65 -5.89 20.31 -8.40
C ARG A 65 -5.67 20.08 -9.89
N THR A 66 -5.66 21.15 -10.68
CA THR A 66 -5.40 21.08 -12.13
C THR A 66 -3.91 20.90 -12.48
N SER A 67 -3.59 20.78 -13.76
CA SER A 67 -2.20 20.75 -14.25
C SER A 67 -1.47 22.09 -14.11
N GLY A 68 -0.12 22.10 -14.09
CA GLY A 68 0.68 23.29 -14.42
C GLY A 68 0.95 24.27 -13.27
N GLY A 69 1.17 23.75 -12.05
CA GLY A 69 1.42 24.54 -10.84
C GLY A 69 1.30 23.71 -9.56
N THR A 70 1.43 24.35 -8.39
CA THR A 70 1.47 23.65 -7.09
C THR A 70 0.43 24.18 -6.11
N LEU A 71 -0.40 23.29 -5.57
CA LEU A 71 -1.19 23.60 -4.37
C LEU A 71 -0.35 23.32 -3.12
N ASN A 72 -0.13 24.33 -2.29
CA ASN A 72 0.47 24.15 -0.98
C ASN A 72 -0.63 23.88 0.04
N LEU A 73 -0.64 22.69 0.64
CA LEU A 73 -1.64 22.28 1.62
C LEU A 73 -1.00 22.19 3.01
N GLY A 74 -1.68 22.65 4.05
CA GLY A 74 -1.18 22.62 5.42
C GLY A 74 -2.28 22.34 6.43
N ASP A 75 -2.05 21.41 7.35
CA ASP A 75 -2.91 21.15 8.51
C ASP A 75 -4.41 21.05 8.17
N THR A 76 -4.71 20.34 7.09
CA THR A 76 -6.04 20.25 6.48
C THR A 76 -6.72 18.94 6.84
N THR A 77 -8.05 18.96 6.88
CA THR A 77 -8.90 17.77 6.89
C THR A 77 -9.52 17.55 5.50
N ILE A 78 -9.46 16.34 4.97
CA ILE A 78 -10.14 15.91 3.75
C ILE A 78 -11.25 14.94 4.18
N GLU A 79 -12.50 15.35 4.03
CA GLU A 79 -13.68 14.49 4.30
C GLU A 79 -14.26 13.90 3.01
N GLY A 80 -14.16 14.65 1.90
CA GLY A 80 -14.68 14.26 0.60
C GLY A 80 -13.62 13.74 -0.36
N ASP A 81 -14.01 13.62 -1.62
CA ASP A 81 -13.10 13.26 -2.70
C ASP A 81 -12.23 14.47 -3.10
N PHE A 82 -10.92 14.23 -3.22
CA PHE A 82 -9.96 15.23 -3.69
C PHE A 82 -9.09 14.66 -4.81
N GLU A 83 -9.19 15.24 -5.99
CA GLU A 83 -8.50 14.75 -7.18
C GLU A 83 -7.25 15.58 -7.50
N ILE A 84 -6.13 14.91 -7.74
CA ILE A 84 -4.92 15.49 -8.31
C ILE A 84 -4.88 15.07 -9.77
N LEU A 85 -5.24 15.99 -10.66
CA LEU A 85 -5.30 15.72 -12.09
C LEU A 85 -3.89 15.53 -12.68
N PRO A 86 -3.77 14.93 -13.88
CA PRO A 86 -2.47 14.71 -14.52
C PRO A 86 -1.66 16.01 -14.65
N GLY A 87 -0.37 15.97 -14.30
CA GLY A 87 0.50 17.15 -14.24
C GLY A 87 0.20 18.12 -13.08
N GLY A 88 -0.70 17.74 -12.17
CA GLY A 88 -1.01 18.45 -10.94
C GLY A 88 -0.06 18.07 -9.80
N VAL A 89 0.28 19.06 -8.97
CA VAL A 89 1.14 18.88 -7.80
C VAL A 89 0.44 19.42 -6.56
N VAL A 90 0.36 18.59 -5.53
CA VAL A 90 -0.01 18.98 -4.16
C VAL A 90 1.21 18.81 -3.26
N LEU A 91 1.54 19.86 -2.53
CA LEU A 91 2.67 19.90 -1.60
C LEU A 91 2.13 20.02 -0.17
N LEU A 92 2.24 18.95 0.61
CA LEU A 92 1.95 18.98 2.03
C LEU A 92 3.08 19.67 2.78
N THR A 93 2.81 20.91 3.16
CA THR A 93 3.72 21.81 3.90
C THR A 93 3.45 21.81 5.41
N GLY A 94 2.26 21.38 5.83
CA GLY A 94 1.90 21.19 7.24
C GLY A 94 2.41 19.86 7.79
N THR A 95 2.41 19.72 9.12
CA THR A 95 2.86 18.50 9.80
C THR A 95 1.73 17.48 9.98
N SER A 96 0.48 17.86 9.69
CA SER A 96 -0.68 16.99 9.80
C SER A 96 -1.56 17.06 8.55
N LEU A 97 -2.10 15.92 8.16
CA LEU A 97 -3.24 15.77 7.27
C LEU A 97 -4.21 14.80 7.94
N VAL A 98 -5.48 15.19 8.09
CA VAL A 98 -6.54 14.25 8.45
C VAL A 98 -7.24 13.87 7.16
N ASN A 99 -7.07 12.64 6.69
CA ASN A 99 -7.74 12.12 5.51
C ASN A 99 -8.80 11.11 5.94
N ASN A 100 -10.06 11.46 5.77
CA ASN A 100 -11.23 10.62 5.97
C ASN A 100 -11.95 10.30 4.64
N GLY A 101 -11.62 11.03 3.57
CA GLY A 101 -12.15 10.82 2.23
C GLY A 101 -11.20 10.04 1.32
N THR A 102 -11.28 10.33 0.02
CA THR A 102 -10.45 9.69 -1.02
C THR A 102 -9.59 10.73 -1.72
N VAL A 103 -8.27 10.52 -1.71
CA VAL A 103 -7.33 11.32 -2.51
C VAL A 103 -6.97 10.53 -3.76
N TYR A 104 -7.45 10.97 -4.92
CA TYR A 104 -7.11 10.37 -6.20
C TYR A 104 -5.85 11.04 -6.75
N VAL A 105 -4.79 10.27 -6.95
CA VAL A 105 -3.54 10.76 -7.55
C VAL A 105 -3.49 10.26 -8.97
N ASN A 106 -3.67 11.17 -9.94
CA ASN A 106 -3.70 10.87 -11.37
C ASN A 106 -4.51 9.61 -11.71
N ASP A 107 -5.76 9.56 -11.26
CA ASP A 107 -6.66 8.44 -11.56
C ASP A 107 -7.24 8.55 -12.98
N THR A 108 -6.34 8.50 -13.96
CA THR A 108 -6.66 8.60 -15.38
C THR A 108 -5.69 7.75 -16.20
N THR A 109 -5.97 7.57 -17.49
CA THR A 109 -5.06 6.89 -18.42
C THR A 109 -3.97 7.81 -18.99
N SER A 110 -3.70 8.96 -18.35
CA SER A 110 -2.76 9.95 -18.85
C SER A 110 -1.33 9.64 -18.40
N THR A 111 -0.40 9.68 -19.34
CA THR A 111 1.05 9.52 -19.10
C THR A 111 1.72 10.77 -18.49
N LEU A 112 0.94 11.63 -17.84
CA LEU A 112 1.44 12.85 -17.20
C LEU A 112 1.35 12.63 -15.71
N ASN A 113 2.49 12.66 -15.04
CA ASN A 113 2.56 12.31 -13.64
C ASN A 113 1.73 13.28 -12.78
N GLY A 114 0.99 12.74 -11.82
CA GLY A 114 0.36 13.49 -10.73
C GLY A 114 1.10 13.24 -9.42
N TYR A 115 1.25 14.28 -8.61
CA TYR A 115 2.11 14.23 -7.42
C TYR A 115 1.39 14.68 -6.16
N PHE A 116 1.46 13.85 -5.12
CA PHE A 116 1.29 14.29 -3.74
C PHE A 116 2.66 14.26 -3.03
N GLN A 117 3.14 15.40 -2.56
CA GLN A 117 4.48 15.52 -2.01
C GLN A 117 4.48 15.99 -0.56
N PHE A 118 5.10 15.20 0.33
CA PHE A 118 5.50 15.64 1.66
C PHE A 118 6.69 16.58 1.56
N ASN A 119 6.61 17.77 2.16
CA ASN A 119 7.72 18.73 2.19
C ASN A 119 8.24 19.01 3.61
N THR A 120 7.72 18.27 4.58
CA THR A 120 8.17 18.22 5.96
C THR A 120 7.88 16.82 6.51
N ILE A 121 8.29 16.54 7.74
CA ILE A 121 7.87 15.32 8.44
C ILE A 121 6.39 15.49 8.79
N SER A 122 5.52 14.68 8.19
CA SER A 122 4.06 14.80 8.39
C SER A 122 3.39 13.47 8.64
N THR A 123 2.29 13.52 9.38
CA THR A 123 1.40 12.38 9.61
C THR A 123 0.10 12.56 8.85
N VAL A 124 -0.28 11.53 8.09
CA VAL A 124 -1.62 11.34 7.55
C VAL A 124 -2.40 10.44 8.50
N SER A 125 -3.46 10.99 9.09
CA SER A 125 -4.35 10.28 10.03
C SER A 125 -5.77 10.21 9.48
N GLY A 126 -6.71 9.60 10.22
CA GLY A 126 -8.08 9.37 9.75
C GLY A 126 -8.27 8.00 9.12
N ASN A 127 -9.40 7.80 8.44
CA ASN A 127 -9.82 6.49 7.87
C ASN A 127 -9.97 6.50 6.33
N GLY A 128 -9.40 7.52 5.69
CA GLY A 128 -9.45 7.71 4.25
C GLY A 128 -8.40 6.91 3.50
N ARG A 129 -8.32 7.18 2.20
CA ARG A 129 -7.39 6.47 1.32
C ARG A 129 -6.73 7.37 0.28
N PHE A 130 -5.63 6.87 -0.27
CA PHE A 130 -4.99 7.35 -1.48
C PHE A 130 -5.19 6.31 -2.57
N VAL A 131 -5.74 6.73 -3.71
CA VAL A 131 -5.89 5.90 -4.91
C VAL A 131 -4.87 6.35 -5.94
N LEU A 132 -3.93 5.47 -6.27
CA LEU A 132 -2.93 5.63 -7.31
C LEU A 132 -3.48 4.99 -8.59
N GLY A 133 -4.13 5.78 -9.43
CA GLY A 133 -4.89 5.23 -10.58
C GLY A 133 -4.17 5.29 -11.94
N GLY A 134 -2.96 5.87 -11.98
CA GLY A 134 -2.11 5.94 -13.16
C GLY A 134 -1.23 4.70 -13.26
N GLY A 135 -0.96 4.22 -14.47
CA GLY A 135 -0.06 3.07 -14.66
C GLY A 135 1.41 3.45 -14.41
N ALA A 136 2.21 2.51 -13.91
CA ALA A 136 3.63 2.70 -13.62
C ALA A 136 3.92 3.94 -12.74
N ASP A 137 4.72 4.90 -13.23
CA ASP A 137 5.16 6.07 -12.48
C ASP A 137 4.24 7.29 -12.66
N ASP A 138 3.04 7.11 -13.22
CA ASP A 138 2.09 8.20 -13.48
C ASP A 138 1.43 8.73 -12.20
N SER A 139 1.29 7.90 -11.16
CA SER A 139 0.76 8.29 -9.86
C SER A 139 1.85 8.21 -8.81
N GLN A 140 2.20 9.36 -8.21
CA GLN A 140 3.34 9.42 -7.31
C GLN A 140 3.02 10.09 -5.99
N ILE A 141 3.53 9.48 -4.91
CA ILE A 141 3.67 10.11 -3.61
C ILE A 141 5.16 10.31 -3.34
N TYR A 142 5.59 11.52 -2.99
CA TYR A 142 7.01 11.87 -2.87
C TYR A 142 7.34 12.51 -1.52
N CYS A 143 8.56 12.34 -1.02
CA CYS A 143 9.11 13.08 0.13
C CYS A 143 10.25 13.99 -0.34
N GLY A 144 10.06 15.30 -0.19
CA GLY A 144 11.08 16.32 -0.36
C GLY A 144 12.32 16.11 0.53
N GLY A 145 13.40 16.84 0.28
CA GLY A 145 14.63 16.70 1.04
C GLY A 145 14.42 16.87 2.55
N GLY A 146 14.71 15.82 3.33
CA GLY A 146 14.54 15.80 4.79
C GLY A 146 13.10 15.59 5.28
N ALA A 147 12.14 15.40 4.37
CA ALA A 147 10.76 15.06 4.69
C ALA A 147 10.59 13.53 4.85
N SER A 148 9.54 13.14 5.58
CA SER A 148 9.04 11.77 5.63
C SER A 148 7.53 11.79 5.82
N GLY A 149 6.87 10.72 5.34
CA GLY A 149 5.44 10.54 5.48
C GLY A 149 5.11 9.42 6.45
N THR A 150 4.20 9.65 7.37
CA THR A 150 3.60 8.59 8.21
C THR A 150 2.15 8.40 7.82
N PHE A 151 1.78 7.19 7.38
CA PHE A 151 0.38 6.81 7.15
C PHE A 151 -0.15 6.06 8.37
N GLY A 152 -1.12 6.65 9.07
CA GLY A 152 -1.73 6.06 10.26
C GLY A 152 -2.54 4.80 9.98
N PRO A 153 -2.95 4.06 11.02
CA PRO A 153 -3.56 2.73 10.88
C PRO A 153 -4.91 2.67 10.16
N GLY A 154 -5.64 3.79 10.11
CA GLY A 154 -6.88 3.88 9.33
C GLY A 154 -6.67 4.19 7.85
N GLN A 155 -5.46 4.52 7.41
CA GLN A 155 -5.19 4.90 6.03
C GLN A 155 -5.05 3.69 5.12
N VAL A 156 -5.44 3.86 3.86
CA VAL A 156 -5.18 2.89 2.78
C VAL A 156 -4.42 3.59 1.67
N ILE A 157 -3.38 2.93 1.14
CA ILE A 157 -2.77 3.28 -0.15
C ILE A 157 -3.08 2.13 -1.08
N GLU A 158 -3.84 2.42 -2.13
CA GLU A 158 -4.26 1.45 -3.13
C GLU A 158 -4.01 1.95 -4.55
N GLY A 159 -4.01 1.02 -5.49
CA GLY A 159 -3.74 1.21 -6.91
C GLY A 159 -2.30 0.92 -7.34
N GLU A 160 -1.97 1.35 -8.56
CA GLU A 160 -0.65 1.26 -9.17
C GLU A 160 0.05 2.62 -9.09
N GLY A 161 1.28 2.65 -8.62
CA GLY A 161 2.02 3.90 -8.52
C GLY A 161 3.27 3.82 -7.66
N ASP A 162 3.99 4.92 -7.55
CA ASP A 162 5.28 4.97 -6.86
C ASP A 162 5.22 5.78 -5.56
N LEU A 163 5.91 5.24 -4.53
CA LEU A 163 6.24 5.99 -3.33
C LEU A 163 7.74 6.36 -3.37
N HIS A 164 8.12 7.63 -3.25
CA HIS A 164 9.52 8.05 -3.33
C HIS A 164 9.95 8.79 -2.07
N GLY A 165 10.77 8.14 -1.25
CA GLY A 165 11.28 8.72 0.00
C GLY A 165 11.22 7.75 1.17
N THR A 166 11.15 8.30 2.37
CA THR A 166 11.02 7.55 3.61
C THR A 166 9.58 7.59 4.11
N TYR A 167 9.02 6.40 4.34
CA TYR A 167 7.65 6.23 4.81
C TYR A 167 7.57 5.29 6.01
N PHE A 168 6.70 5.65 6.95
CA PHE A 168 6.23 4.79 8.02
C PHE A 168 4.76 4.45 7.75
N VAL A 169 4.43 3.17 7.57
CA VAL A 169 3.07 2.75 7.25
C VAL A 169 2.53 1.91 8.39
N GLY A 170 1.50 2.42 9.06
CA GLY A 170 0.71 1.65 10.00
C GLY A 170 -0.64 1.20 9.44
N GLY A 171 -1.03 1.70 8.28
CA GLY A 171 -2.27 1.38 7.58
C GLY A 171 -2.13 0.25 6.56
N THR A 172 -2.98 0.26 5.54
CA THR A 172 -3.02 -0.77 4.50
C THR A 172 -2.25 -0.33 3.26
N LEU A 173 -1.38 -1.19 2.74
CA LEU A 173 -0.89 -1.18 1.37
C LEU A 173 -1.65 -2.26 0.61
N SER A 174 -2.43 -1.87 -0.39
CA SER A 174 -3.26 -2.78 -1.18
C SER A 174 -3.09 -2.44 -2.65
N PRO A 175 -2.04 -2.92 -3.34
CA PRO A 175 -1.79 -2.58 -4.73
C PRO A 175 -3.07 -2.60 -5.59
N GLY A 176 -3.78 -3.69 -5.91
CA GLY A 176 -5.08 -3.57 -6.64
C GLY A 176 -5.04 -2.60 -7.88
N LEU A 177 -6.10 -2.12 -8.55
CA LEU A 177 -7.37 -2.66 -9.05
C LEU A 177 -7.27 -2.71 -10.61
N PRO A 178 -7.07 -3.81 -11.38
CA PRO A 178 -6.87 -5.25 -11.07
C PRO A 178 -5.51 -5.51 -10.42
N ILE A 179 -4.68 -6.45 -10.86
CA ILE A 179 -3.35 -6.67 -10.29
C ILE A 179 -2.51 -5.38 -10.35
N GLY A 180 -2.03 -4.89 -9.20
CA GLY A 180 -1.31 -3.63 -9.04
C GLY A 180 0.14 -3.77 -8.58
N ASP A 181 0.91 -2.69 -8.72
CA ASP A 181 2.27 -2.56 -8.20
C ASP A 181 2.42 -1.22 -7.47
N ILE A 182 2.75 -1.29 -6.18
CA ILE A 182 3.17 -0.10 -5.40
C ILE A 182 4.68 -0.09 -5.33
N GLY A 183 5.27 0.75 -6.16
CA GLY A 183 6.69 0.82 -6.46
C GLY A 183 7.48 1.87 -5.69
N GLY A 184 8.65 2.19 -6.23
CA GLY A 184 9.41 3.40 -5.92
C GLY A 184 10.74 3.19 -5.17
N SER A 185 11.15 4.23 -4.44
CA SER A 185 12.52 4.35 -3.89
C SER A 185 12.54 4.88 -2.47
N GLY A 186 13.64 4.64 -1.76
CA GLY A 186 13.81 5.02 -0.35
C GLY A 186 13.24 3.97 0.61
N SER A 187 13.15 4.29 1.89
CA SER A 187 12.76 3.32 2.93
C SER A 187 11.25 3.22 3.11
N LEU A 188 10.79 2.01 3.41
CA LEU A 188 9.41 1.71 3.79
C LEU A 188 9.42 0.87 5.07
N ASP A 189 8.97 1.46 6.17
CA ASP A 189 8.94 0.80 7.47
C ASP A 189 7.48 0.46 7.83
N LEU A 190 7.15 -0.83 7.88
CA LEU A 190 5.82 -1.33 8.20
C LEU A 190 5.69 -1.52 9.72
N SER A 191 4.68 -0.90 10.32
CA SER A 191 4.41 -1.07 11.75
C SER A 191 3.70 -2.39 12.03
N GLY A 192 3.59 -2.78 13.30
CA GLY A 192 2.81 -3.96 13.73
C GLY A 192 1.30 -3.87 13.45
N SER A 193 0.77 -2.71 13.08
CA SER A 193 -0.62 -2.55 12.63
C SER A 193 -0.78 -2.56 11.11
N ALA A 194 0.32 -2.53 10.36
CA ALA A 194 0.28 -2.47 8.92
C ALA A 194 -0.41 -3.71 8.33
N LEU A 195 -1.08 -3.53 7.20
CA LEU A 195 -1.60 -4.62 6.39
C LEU A 195 -1.01 -4.50 4.99
N VAL A 196 -0.33 -5.54 4.52
CA VAL A 196 0.01 -5.71 3.11
C VAL A 196 -1.01 -6.67 2.53
N ASP A 197 -1.93 -6.17 1.72
CA ASP A 197 -2.99 -6.94 1.09
C ASP A 197 -2.60 -7.25 -0.36
N ILE A 198 -2.46 -8.53 -0.69
CA ILE A 198 -1.96 -9.01 -1.98
C ILE A 198 -3.02 -9.87 -2.64
N GLU A 199 -3.46 -9.46 -3.82
CA GLU A 199 -4.33 -10.24 -4.67
C GLU A 199 -3.55 -10.96 -5.77
N ALA A 200 -3.98 -12.17 -6.13
CA ALA A 200 -3.42 -12.94 -7.23
C ALA A 200 -4.52 -13.49 -8.16
N ALA A 201 -4.25 -13.47 -9.46
CA ALA A 201 -5.15 -13.91 -10.52
C ALA A 201 -4.57 -15.16 -11.22
N GLY A 202 -4.49 -16.27 -10.49
CA GLY A 202 -3.95 -17.53 -11.02
C GLY A 202 -2.44 -17.64 -10.81
N ASP A 203 -1.71 -18.00 -11.87
CA ASP A 203 -0.27 -18.33 -11.80
C ASP A 203 0.62 -17.14 -11.41
N PRO A 204 1.82 -17.40 -10.84
CA PRO A 204 2.81 -16.36 -10.55
C PRO A 204 3.07 -15.43 -11.73
N GLY A 205 3.24 -14.15 -11.42
CA GLY A 205 3.37 -13.06 -12.41
C GLY A 205 2.10 -12.23 -12.60
N ALA A 206 0.93 -12.77 -12.24
CA ALA A 206 -0.34 -12.04 -12.17
C ALA A 206 -0.78 -11.88 -10.71
N HIS A 207 -0.02 -11.09 -9.94
CA HIS A 207 -0.29 -10.80 -8.54
C HIS A 207 0.21 -9.41 -8.15
N ASP A 208 -0.42 -8.86 -7.13
CA ASP A 208 -0.07 -7.59 -6.52
C ASP A 208 1.34 -7.63 -5.95
N ARG A 209 2.03 -6.49 -6.02
CA ARG A 209 3.41 -6.37 -5.52
C ARG A 209 3.66 -5.05 -4.83
N VAL A 210 4.52 -5.11 -3.81
CA VAL A 210 5.19 -3.93 -3.26
C VAL A 210 6.66 -4.01 -3.67
N ALA A 211 7.11 -3.09 -4.52
CA ALA A 211 8.46 -3.12 -5.08
C ALA A 211 9.27 -1.89 -4.68
N ARG A 212 10.40 -2.09 -4.01
CA ARG A 212 11.20 -1.01 -3.45
C ARG A 212 12.64 -1.14 -3.93
N SER A 213 13.16 -0.06 -4.51
CA SER A 213 14.61 0.05 -4.78
C SER A 213 15.44 0.40 -3.54
N GLY A 214 14.78 0.71 -2.41
CA GLY A 214 15.41 0.99 -1.11
C GLY A 214 15.17 -0.13 -0.09
N ALA A 215 15.31 0.22 1.19
CA ALA A 215 15.10 -0.73 2.29
C ALA A 215 13.60 -0.90 2.61
N VAL A 216 13.24 -2.11 3.03
CA VAL A 216 11.92 -2.42 3.60
C VAL A 216 12.12 -3.12 4.94
N ASP A 217 11.50 -2.59 5.99
CA ASP A 217 11.38 -3.27 7.28
C ASP A 217 9.95 -3.79 7.43
N LEU A 218 9.81 -5.12 7.47
CA LEU A 218 8.51 -5.78 7.54
C LEU A 218 8.00 -5.86 8.99
N GLY A 219 6.68 -5.71 9.11
CA GLY A 219 5.91 -5.89 10.34
C GLY A 219 4.43 -6.07 9.99
N GLY A 220 3.58 -6.28 10.98
CA GLY A 220 2.13 -6.32 10.78
C GLY A 220 1.65 -7.58 10.07
N THR A 221 0.61 -7.45 9.24
CA THR A 221 -0.08 -8.59 8.62
C THR A 221 0.20 -8.65 7.12
N LEU A 222 0.54 -9.83 6.62
CA LEU A 222 0.41 -10.18 5.20
C LEU A 222 -0.92 -10.88 4.97
N ARG A 223 -1.76 -10.31 4.12
CA ARG A 223 -2.91 -11.02 3.56
C ARG A 223 -2.63 -11.39 2.11
N PHE A 224 -2.94 -12.62 1.75
CA PHE A 224 -2.88 -13.09 0.37
C PHE A 224 -4.23 -13.68 -0.03
N ARG A 225 -4.73 -13.32 -1.21
CA ARG A 225 -6.03 -13.80 -1.74
C ARG A 225 -5.95 -14.11 -3.22
N PHE A 226 -6.70 -15.12 -3.64
CA PHE A 226 -7.00 -15.33 -5.06
C PHE A 226 -8.29 -14.59 -5.43
N THR A 227 -8.20 -13.66 -6.37
CA THR A 227 -9.36 -13.02 -7.00
C THR A 227 -9.80 -13.74 -8.27
N GLY A 228 -8.90 -14.55 -8.84
CA GLY A 228 -9.15 -15.51 -9.92
C GLY A 228 -9.18 -16.97 -9.46
N PRO A 229 -9.09 -17.93 -10.39
CA PRO A 229 -8.86 -19.33 -10.02
C PRO A 229 -7.53 -19.49 -9.28
N ALA A 230 -7.41 -20.56 -8.49
CA ALA A 230 -6.12 -20.97 -7.95
C ALA A 230 -5.11 -21.25 -9.10
N PRO A 231 -3.79 -21.10 -8.85
CA PRO A 231 -2.76 -21.39 -9.84
C PRO A 231 -2.82 -22.83 -10.31
N THR A 232 -2.41 -23.02 -11.56
CA THR A 232 -2.27 -24.31 -12.23
C THR A 232 -0.84 -24.82 -12.23
N VAL A 233 0.15 -23.93 -12.06
CA VAL A 233 1.53 -24.32 -11.83
C VAL A 233 1.75 -24.74 -10.37
N PHE A 234 2.65 -25.70 -10.18
CA PHE A 234 3.07 -26.13 -8.85
C PHE A 234 4.54 -26.59 -8.93
N PRO A 235 5.40 -26.16 -8.00
CA PRO A 235 5.17 -25.13 -6.98
C PRO A 235 4.83 -23.75 -7.57
N ALA A 236 4.00 -22.97 -6.87
CA ALA A 236 3.64 -21.61 -7.25
C ALA A 236 4.20 -20.61 -6.22
N VAL A 237 5.19 -19.81 -6.64
CA VAL A 237 5.93 -18.89 -5.76
C VAL A 237 5.68 -17.44 -6.20
N TYR A 238 5.16 -16.63 -5.29
CA TYR A 238 4.78 -15.24 -5.51
C TYR A 238 5.70 -14.31 -4.73
N PRO A 239 6.61 -13.55 -5.37
CA PRO A 239 7.35 -12.49 -4.70
C PRO A 239 6.41 -11.33 -4.40
N VAL A 240 5.99 -11.17 -3.14
CA VAL A 240 4.96 -10.20 -2.74
C VAL A 240 5.54 -8.86 -2.30
N VAL A 241 6.76 -8.87 -1.76
CA VAL A 241 7.53 -7.67 -1.44
C VAL A 241 8.95 -7.85 -1.96
N SER A 242 9.47 -6.85 -2.68
CA SER A 242 10.87 -6.79 -3.10
C SER A 242 11.54 -5.49 -2.65
N ALA A 243 12.81 -5.58 -2.27
CA ALA A 243 13.58 -4.51 -1.66
C ALA A 243 15.08 -4.64 -2.03
N ALA A 244 15.84 -3.54 -1.96
CA ALA A 244 17.30 -3.63 -1.99
C ALA A 244 17.87 -4.25 -0.71
N VAL A 245 17.19 -4.06 0.42
CA VAL A 245 17.44 -4.70 1.71
C VAL A 245 16.09 -4.96 2.36
N LEU A 246 15.81 -6.21 2.68
CA LEU A 246 14.62 -6.63 3.42
C LEU A 246 15.03 -7.03 4.84
N THR A 247 14.37 -6.43 5.83
CA THR A 247 14.52 -6.79 7.25
C THR A 247 13.15 -7.09 7.88
N GLY A 248 13.16 -7.62 9.09
CA GLY A 248 11.95 -7.96 9.82
C GLY A 248 11.23 -9.19 9.23
N GLY A 249 9.94 -9.29 9.54
CA GLY A 249 9.03 -10.31 9.02
C GLY A 249 7.60 -9.94 9.38
N PHE A 250 6.61 -10.51 8.69
CA PHE A 250 5.22 -10.29 9.05
C PHE A 250 4.90 -10.95 10.40
N ASP A 251 4.23 -10.21 11.28
CA ASP A 251 3.79 -10.66 12.60
C ASP A 251 2.60 -11.64 12.50
N THR A 252 1.75 -11.44 11.49
CA THR A 252 0.56 -12.27 11.25
C THR A 252 0.43 -12.61 9.77
N LEU A 253 0.01 -13.84 9.49
CA LEU A 253 -0.22 -14.33 8.14
C LEU A 253 -1.69 -14.69 7.96
N ASP A 254 -2.34 -14.06 6.99
CA ASP A 254 -3.72 -14.32 6.60
C ASP A 254 -3.73 -14.89 5.18
N LEU A 255 -3.55 -16.22 5.08
CA LEU A 255 -3.28 -16.93 3.84
C LEU A 255 -4.46 -17.84 3.43
N PRO A 256 -4.64 -18.13 2.13
CA PRO A 256 -5.61 -19.11 1.69
C PRO A 256 -5.16 -20.53 2.05
N ALA A 257 -6.08 -21.49 1.90
CA ALA A 257 -5.75 -22.91 2.06
C ALA A 257 -4.76 -23.37 0.96
N PRO A 258 -3.99 -24.46 1.20
CA PRO A 258 -3.16 -25.07 0.18
C PRO A 258 -3.98 -25.50 -1.05
N ILE A 259 -3.35 -25.43 -2.23
CA ILE A 259 -4.02 -25.62 -3.53
C ILE A 259 -4.06 -27.08 -4.01
N GLN A 260 -3.30 -27.98 -3.35
CA GLN A 260 -3.25 -29.41 -3.66
C GLN A 260 -3.22 -30.26 -2.39
N PRO A 261 -3.61 -31.55 -2.44
CA PRO A 261 -3.40 -32.48 -1.32
C PRO A 261 -1.91 -32.59 -0.96
N ASN A 262 -1.60 -32.75 0.33
CA ASN A 262 -0.21 -32.88 0.83
C ASN A 262 0.71 -31.71 0.42
N SER A 263 0.15 -30.50 0.33
CA SER A 263 0.87 -29.25 0.10
C SER A 263 0.69 -28.28 1.26
N ALA A 264 1.52 -27.25 1.32
CA ALA A 264 1.46 -26.17 2.28
C ALA A 264 1.52 -24.81 1.58
N VAL A 265 1.16 -23.78 2.36
CA VAL A 265 1.42 -22.38 2.01
C VAL A 265 2.46 -21.86 2.99
N TYR A 266 3.65 -21.53 2.50
CA TYR A 266 4.73 -20.96 3.29
C TYR A 266 4.94 -19.50 2.95
N VAL A 267 5.39 -18.74 3.94
CA VAL A 267 5.94 -17.40 3.75
C VAL A 267 7.39 -17.45 4.14
N GLY A 268 8.25 -17.08 3.18
CA GLY A 268 9.70 -17.11 3.35
C GLY A 268 10.31 -15.78 2.96
N TYR A 269 11.52 -15.56 3.45
CA TYR A 269 12.23 -14.30 3.28
C TYR A 269 13.67 -14.60 2.89
N ASP A 270 14.18 -13.85 1.92
CA ASP A 270 15.62 -13.68 1.73
C ASP A 270 16.02 -12.22 2.03
N ALA A 271 17.27 -11.86 1.76
CA ALA A 271 17.78 -10.51 2.05
C ALA A 271 17.11 -9.38 1.23
N THR A 272 16.27 -9.72 0.25
CA THR A 272 15.69 -8.79 -0.72
C THR A 272 14.21 -9.02 -0.98
N THR A 273 13.67 -10.20 -0.69
CA THR A 273 12.33 -10.58 -1.15
C THR A 273 11.57 -11.37 -0.10
N ALA A 274 10.30 -11.04 0.08
CA ALA A 274 9.31 -11.85 0.78
C ALA A 274 8.47 -12.61 -0.23
N TYR A 275 8.25 -13.89 0.02
CA TYR A 275 7.53 -14.79 -0.88
C TYR A 275 6.32 -15.40 -0.19
N VAL A 276 5.25 -15.60 -0.94
CA VAL A 276 4.20 -16.58 -0.62
C VAL A 276 4.38 -17.77 -1.56
N ALA A 277 4.59 -18.96 -1.01
CA ALA A 277 4.82 -20.16 -1.79
C ALA A 277 3.77 -21.22 -1.52
N PHE A 278 3.11 -21.70 -2.57
CA PHE A 278 2.28 -22.88 -2.57
C PHE A 278 3.13 -24.04 -3.08
N THR A 279 3.54 -24.91 -2.16
CA THR A 279 4.53 -25.95 -2.48
C THR A 279 4.30 -27.21 -1.64
N CYS A 280 5.09 -28.25 -1.89
CA CYS A 280 4.98 -29.50 -1.18
C CYS A 280 5.45 -29.34 0.28
N LEU A 281 4.89 -30.14 1.21
CA LEU A 281 5.22 -30.08 2.64
C LEU A 281 6.73 -30.05 2.98
N PRO A 282 7.62 -30.83 2.32
CA PRO A 282 9.04 -30.79 2.63
C PRO A 282 9.79 -29.58 2.07
N ASP A 283 9.19 -28.76 1.19
CA ASP A 283 9.79 -27.52 0.65
C ASP A 283 9.39 -26.33 1.55
N ASN A 284 9.99 -26.28 2.74
CA ASN A 284 9.59 -25.39 3.82
C ASN A 284 10.55 -24.22 4.06
N ALA A 285 11.57 -24.07 3.22
CA ALA A 285 12.52 -22.97 3.27
C ALA A 285 12.82 -22.41 1.86
N PRO A 286 13.06 -21.10 1.73
CA PRO A 286 13.58 -20.55 0.48
C PRO A 286 14.96 -21.15 0.11
N PRO A 287 15.28 -21.35 -1.18
CA PRO A 287 14.46 -21.01 -2.35
C PRO A 287 13.36 -22.03 -2.63
N PHE A 288 12.10 -21.59 -2.54
CA PHE A 288 10.95 -22.46 -2.79
C PHE A 288 10.91 -22.98 -4.23
N GLY A 289 10.41 -24.19 -4.38
CA GLY A 289 10.39 -24.96 -5.62
C GLY A 289 11.60 -25.87 -5.80
N VAL A 290 12.52 -25.89 -4.83
CA VAL A 290 13.75 -26.68 -4.86
C VAL A 290 13.94 -27.33 -3.50
N LEU A 291 13.99 -28.66 -3.46
CA LEU A 291 14.31 -29.39 -2.25
C LEU A 291 15.83 -29.42 -2.03
N ASP A 292 16.30 -28.77 -0.97
CA ASP A 292 17.72 -28.68 -0.64
C ASP A 292 18.03 -28.80 0.88
N LEU A 293 19.25 -28.45 1.28
CA LEU A 293 19.62 -28.52 2.70
C LEU A 293 18.94 -27.44 3.56
N GLY A 294 18.51 -26.34 2.95
CA GLY A 294 17.69 -25.30 3.57
C GLY A 294 16.43 -25.91 4.16
N ASP A 295 15.70 -26.72 3.40
CA ASP A 295 14.50 -27.41 3.87
C ASP A 295 14.76 -28.38 5.02
N VAL A 296 15.85 -29.15 4.93
CA VAL A 296 16.24 -30.06 6.01
C VAL A 296 16.48 -29.27 7.29
N THR A 297 17.21 -28.15 7.20
CA THR A 297 17.47 -27.30 8.36
C THR A 297 16.20 -26.59 8.85
N GLY A 298 15.32 -26.17 7.94
CA GLY A 298 14.02 -25.57 8.24
C GLY A 298 13.11 -26.52 9.00
N PHE A 299 12.98 -27.76 8.52
CA PHE A 299 12.24 -28.82 9.21
C PHE A 299 12.83 -29.11 10.60
N VAL A 300 14.14 -29.31 10.71
CA VAL A 300 14.77 -29.60 12.03
C VAL A 300 14.53 -28.46 13.01
N ALA A 301 14.67 -27.20 12.57
CA ALA A 301 14.42 -26.04 13.41
C ALA A 301 12.95 -25.99 13.87
N ALA A 302 12.00 -26.17 12.95
CA ALA A 302 10.57 -26.18 13.26
C ALA A 302 10.18 -27.36 14.18
N PHE A 303 10.78 -28.53 13.98
CA PHE A 303 10.53 -29.73 14.78
C PHE A 303 10.98 -29.53 16.23
N LEU A 304 12.20 -29.00 16.42
CA LEU A 304 12.72 -28.66 17.74
C LEU A 304 11.91 -27.55 18.43
N ALA A 305 11.37 -26.62 17.66
CA ALA A 305 10.54 -25.53 18.13
C ALA A 305 9.05 -25.91 18.29
N GLN A 306 8.65 -27.14 17.93
CA GLN A 306 7.25 -27.60 17.92
C GLN A 306 6.34 -26.64 17.15
N GLN A 307 6.72 -26.36 15.90
CA GLN A 307 5.97 -25.49 15.00
C GLN A 307 5.28 -26.28 13.89
N ASN A 308 4.16 -25.73 13.40
CA ASN A 308 3.33 -26.35 12.36
C ASN A 308 4.09 -26.81 11.09
N PRO A 309 5.16 -26.13 10.60
CA PRO A 309 5.92 -26.61 9.44
C PRO A 309 6.58 -27.98 9.63
N ALA A 310 6.67 -28.49 10.87
CA ALA A 310 7.21 -29.81 11.17
C ALA A 310 6.17 -30.79 11.75
N ASP A 311 4.89 -30.41 11.82
CA ASP A 311 3.77 -31.27 12.23
C ASP A 311 3.09 -31.81 10.97
N LEU A 312 3.71 -32.81 10.35
CA LEU A 312 3.40 -33.27 9.00
C LEU A 312 2.54 -34.54 8.98
N ALA A 313 2.41 -35.24 10.10
CA ALA A 313 1.68 -36.50 10.20
C ALA A 313 0.72 -36.51 11.39
N ALA A 314 -0.40 -37.25 11.24
CA ALA A 314 -1.29 -37.48 12.36
C ALA A 314 -0.59 -38.37 13.42
N PRO A 315 -0.81 -38.12 14.72
CA PRO A 315 -1.73 -37.13 15.29
C PRO A 315 -1.18 -35.69 15.33
N TYR A 316 -1.87 -34.75 14.67
CA TYR A 316 -1.46 -33.34 14.65
C TYR A 316 -1.43 -32.70 16.04
N GLY A 317 -0.47 -31.81 16.26
CA GLY A 317 -0.11 -31.21 17.54
C GLY A 317 0.84 -32.06 18.38
N ILE A 318 1.43 -33.11 17.79
CA ILE A 318 2.43 -33.98 18.42
C ILE A 318 3.60 -34.13 17.45
N TRP A 319 4.74 -33.54 17.79
CA TRP A 319 5.99 -33.64 17.01
C TRP A 319 6.75 -34.91 17.37
N ASP A 320 6.64 -35.94 16.54
CA ASP A 320 7.22 -37.27 16.81
C ASP A 320 7.93 -37.89 15.59
N LEU A 321 8.20 -39.20 15.65
CA LEU A 321 8.93 -39.89 14.59
C LEU A 321 8.12 -39.95 13.28
N GLN A 322 6.80 -39.84 13.35
CA GLN A 322 5.91 -39.93 12.21
C GLN A 322 6.09 -38.69 11.33
N ASP A 323 6.29 -37.51 11.92
CA ASP A 323 6.60 -36.29 11.17
C ASP A 323 7.95 -36.37 10.47
N VAL A 324 8.96 -36.90 11.16
CA VAL A 324 10.29 -37.10 10.59
C VAL A 324 10.22 -38.05 9.40
N LEU A 325 9.47 -39.15 9.53
CA LEU A 325 9.26 -40.09 8.43
C LEU A 325 8.47 -39.45 7.28
N ALA A 326 7.46 -38.63 7.57
CA ALA A 326 6.69 -37.91 6.56
C ALA A 326 7.58 -36.91 5.80
N PHE A 327 8.41 -36.14 6.50
CA PHE A 327 9.38 -35.24 5.90
C PHE A 327 10.35 -35.98 4.99
N VAL A 328 11.04 -37.03 5.48
CA VAL A 328 12.03 -37.79 4.70
C VAL A 328 11.38 -38.45 3.49
N SER A 329 10.18 -39.00 3.64
CA SER A 329 9.42 -39.61 2.55
C SER A 329 9.08 -38.58 1.48
N GLY A 330 8.56 -37.41 1.86
CA GLY A 330 8.27 -36.32 0.93
C GLY A 330 9.54 -35.80 0.24
N PHE A 331 10.59 -35.55 1.02
CA PHE A 331 11.84 -34.97 0.53
C PHE A 331 12.51 -35.87 -0.51
N THR A 332 12.50 -37.18 -0.28
CA THR A 332 13.09 -38.17 -1.22
C THR A 332 12.21 -38.46 -2.43
N ALA A 333 10.89 -38.27 -2.33
CA ALA A 333 9.97 -38.39 -3.44
C ALA A 333 10.03 -37.20 -4.41
N GLY A 334 10.42 -36.01 -3.92
CA GLY A 334 10.39 -34.76 -4.67
C GLY A 334 9.08 -33.98 -4.46
N CYS A 335 9.08 -32.69 -4.80
CA CYS A 335 7.83 -31.97 -5.01
C CYS A 335 7.21 -32.43 -6.35
N PRO A 336 5.99 -33.01 -6.34
CA PRO A 336 5.30 -33.46 -7.55
C PRO A 336 4.88 -32.32 -8.48
#